data_AF-X1PBT8-F1
#
_entry.id   AF-X1PBT8-F1
#
_cell.length_a   1.000
_cell.length_b   1.000
_cell.length_c   1.000
_cell.angle_alpha   90.00
_cell.angle_beta   90.00
_cell.angle_gamma   90.00
#
_symmetry.space_group_name_H-M   'P 1'
#
loop_
_entity.id
_entity.type
_entity.pdbx_description
1 polymer ?
#
loop_
_entity_poly.entity_id
_entity_poly.type
_entity_poly.pdbx_seq_one_letter_code
_entity_poly.pdbx_strand_id
1 'polypeptide(L)' 'MKITHKLAQNIVNKTMNILGKNINIMDENGVIIASGDKSRLNQFHEGAAQV' A
#
# COMPACT_ATOMS: atom_id res chain seq x y z
N MET A 1 4.12 -12.22 11.28
CA MET A 1 2.80 -12.41 10.64
C MET A 1 2.76 -11.49 9.42
N LYS A 2 2.63 -12.02 8.19
CA LYS A 2 2.57 -11.19 6.97
C LYS A 2 1.11 -11.10 6.50
N ILE A 3 0.65 -9.90 6.16
CA ILE A 3 -0.65 -9.72 5.51
C ILE A 3 -0.54 -10.14 4.04
N THR A 4 -1.60 -10.71 3.47
CA THR A 4 -1.62 -11.05 2.04
C THR A 4 -1.91 -9.80 1.19
N HIS A 5 -1.47 -9.78 -0.07
CA HIS A 5 -1.81 -8.71 -1.02
C HIS A 5 -3.32 -8.45 -1.10
N LYS A 6 -4.13 -9.52 -1.10
CA LYS A 6 -5.59 -9.41 -1.14
C LYS A 6 -6.13 -8.69 0.10
N LEU A 7 -5.62 -9.03 1.29
CA LEU A 7 -6.02 -8.36 2.52
C LEU A 7 -5.56 -6.90 2.53
N ALA A 8 -4.31 -6.64 2.13
CA ALA A 8 -3.76 -5.28 2.04
C ALA A 8 -4.59 -4.41 1.08
N GLN A 9 -4.97 -4.92 -0.09
CA GLN A 9 -5.81 -4.19 -1.04
C GLN A 9 -7.23 -3.94 -0.50
N ASN A 10 -7.81 -4.90 0.22
CA ASN A 10 -9.11 -4.70 0.88
C ASN A 10 -9.05 -3.58 1.93
N ILE A 11 -7.95 -3.50 2.69
CA ILE A 11 -7.72 -2.42 3.65
C ILE A 11 -7.61 -1.09 2.92
N VAL A 12 -6.75 -0.99 1.90
CA VAL A 12 -6.60 0.23 1.08
C VAL A 12 -7.96 0.69 0.55
N ASN A 13 -8.72 -0.19 -0.10
CA ASN A 13 -10.02 0.17 -0.67
C ASN A 13 -11.01 0.71 0.39
N LYS A 14 -11.11 0.03 1.55
CA LYS A 14 -11.99 0.47 2.64
C LYS A 14 -11.55 1.82 3.22
N THR A 15 -10.26 1.98 3.47
CA THR A 15 -9.70 3.20 4.04
C THR A 15 -9.86 4.38 3.08
N MET A 16 -9.64 4.19 1.78
CA MET A 16 -9.85 5.23 0.78
C MET A 16 -11.31 5.67 0.70
N ASN A 17 -12.26 4.73 0.80
CA ASN A 17 -13.69 5.06 0.83
C ASN A 17 -14.06 5.93 2.05
N ILE A 18 -13.34 5.79 3.16
CA ILE A 18 -13.57 6.59 4.38
C ILE A 18 -12.84 7.94 4.30
N LEU A 19 -11.58 7.94 3.88
CA LEU A 19 -10.70 9.12 3.95
C LEU A 19 -10.75 10.01 2.70
N GLY A 20 -11.21 9.48 1.56
CA GLY A 20 -11.23 10.20 0.28
C GLY A 20 -9.83 10.54 -0.25
N LYS A 21 -8.78 9.85 0.22
CA LYS A 21 -7.38 10.08 -0.16
C LYS A 21 -6.76 8.80 -0.70
N ASN A 22 -5.77 8.92 -1.58
CA ASN A 22 -4.99 7.78 -2.05
C ASN A 22 -4.12 7.23 -0.91
N ILE A 23 -4.12 5.91 -0.73
CA ILE A 23 -3.42 5.21 0.35
C ILE A 23 -2.61 4.06 -0.24
N ASN A 24 -1.43 3.82 0.35
CA ASN A 24 -0.51 2.77 -0.04
C ASN A 24 -0.18 1.93 1.20
N ILE A 25 0.06 0.63 1.01
CA ILE A 25 0.65 -0.26 2.02
C ILE A 25 1.90 -0.88 1.40
N MET A 26 2.98 -0.92 2.17
CA MET A 26 4.27 -1.48 1.78
C MET A 26 4.62 -2.70 2.64
N ASP A 27 5.46 -3.59 2.13
CA ASP A 27 6.11 -4.62 2.92
C ASP A 27 7.35 -4.08 3.67
N GLU A 28 8.02 -4.94 4.41
CA GLU A 28 9.24 -4.60 5.16
C GLU A 28 10.42 -4.14 4.28
N ASN A 29 10.37 -4.43 2.97
CA ASN A 29 11.39 -4.00 2.00
C ASN A 29 11.00 -2.69 1.32
N GLY A 30 9.95 -2.01 1.77
CA GLY A 30 9.46 -0.77 1.16
C GLY A 30 8.77 -0.98 -0.20
N VAL A 31 8.43 -2.22 -0.56
CA VAL A 31 7.71 -2.52 -1.81
C VAL A 31 6.23 -2.33 -1.59
N ILE A 32 5.57 -1.55 -2.44
CA ILE A 32 4.13 -1.30 -2.36
C ILE A 32 3.36 -2.58 -2.72
N ILE A 33 2.69 -3.18 -1.74
CA ILE A 33 1.91 -4.42 -1.88
C ILE A 33 0.41 -4.18 -2.07
N ALA A 34 -0.07 -2.97 -1.79
CA ALA A 34 -1.43 -2.50 -2.07
C ALA A 34 -1.45 -0.98 -2.26
N SER A 35 -2.31 -0.49 -3.15
CA SER A 35 -2.36 0.94 -3.50
C SER A 35 -3.71 1.33 -4.07
N GLY A 36 -4.11 2.58 -3.85
CA GLY A 36 -5.23 3.20 -4.55
C GLY A 36 -4.90 3.53 -6.00
N ASP A 37 -3.64 3.88 -6.25
CA ASP A 37 -3.08 3.98 -7.59
C ASP A 37 -2.42 2.65 -7.96
N LYS A 38 -3.08 1.89 -8.83
CA LYS A 38 -2.59 0.57 -9.25
C LYS A 38 -1.25 0.62 -10.00
N SER A 39 -0.89 1.76 -10.59
CA SER A 39 0.40 1.92 -11.27
C SER A 39 1.58 1.76 -10.31
N ARG A 40 1.34 2.01 -9.01
CA ARG A 40 2.34 1.96 -7.94
C ARG A 40 2.60 0.56 -7.39
N LEU A 41 1.77 -0.42 -7.72
CA LEU A 41 1.94 -1.78 -7.20
C LEU A 41 3.29 -2.37 -7.63
N ASN A 42 3.96 -3.05 -6.69
CA ASN A 42 5.29 -3.62 -6.87
C ASN A 42 6.41 -2.59 -7.13
N GLN A 43 6.14 -1.30 -6.96
CA GLN A 43 7.19 -0.28 -6.96
C GLN A 43 7.77 -0.13 -5.57
N PHE A 44 9.09 0.06 -5.50
CA PHE A 44 9.76 0.47 -4.28
C PHE A 44 9.41 1.92 -3.94
N HIS A 45 9.11 2.18 -2.68
CA HIS A 45 8.83 3.53 -2.20
C HIS A 45 10.06 4.14 -1.53
N GLU A 46 10.74 5.03 -2.25
CA GLU A 46 11.94 5.72 -1.76
C GLU A 46 11.73 6.47 -0.44
N GLY A 47 10.51 6.98 -0.20
CA GLY A 47 10.16 7.70 1.04
C GLY A 47 10.16 6.84 2.31
N ALA A 48 10.11 5.51 2.18
CA ALA A 48 10.20 4.59 3.32
C ALA A 48 11.66 4.25 3.70
N ALA A 49 12.62 4.51 2.81
CA ALA A 49 14.03 4.19 3.03
C ALA A 49 14.82 5.30 3.74
N GLN A 50 14.21 6.48 3.93
CA GLN A 50 14.83 7.65 4.55
C GLN A 50 14.36 7.93 5.99
N VAL A 51 13.70 6.97 6.65
CA VAL A 51 13.28 7.07 8.06
C VAL A 51 14.05 6.13 8.97
#